data_AF-A0A9P8FK03-F1
#
_entry.id   AF-A0A9P8FK03-F1
#
_cell.length_a   1.000
_cell.length_b   1.000
_cell.length_c   1.000
_cell.angle_alpha   90.00
_cell.angle_beta   90.00
_cell.angle_gamma   90.00
#
_symmetry.space_group_name_H-M   'P 1'
#
loop_
_entity.id
_entity.type
_entity.pdbx_description
1 polymer ?
#
loop_
_entity_poly.entity_id
_entity_poly.type
_entity_poly.pdbx_seq_one_letter_code
_entity_poly.pdbx_strand_id
1 'polypeptide(L)'
;MSVNYETFSFAADPQESTAEQQPKPRVKRERSDARKNQVVALVFLRQGSLDAEQWKNVAAFVTYTLQEELSIRRSLSTPRRFLDGPEDGQGCRVLEIAIPLPQKNPSPTLLECSGITRTASIVSLCQRHNIEIVLQPQALYVAHRTPGLAVFDMDSTLIQQEVIDELARAVGRYAQVSAITEAAMRGEAPYTDFEASLRARVGHLAGVPVSIWQHLRAGIISFTPGARELIRVLRKLGWKTAVLSGGFTPLAEWVRQELGLDYCYANHLVEMDGHLTGELVEGMPIIHAEKKRELLSSIAEKEGIPLENVIAVGDGSNDLLMMHQAGLGIAFNAKPKVQLQAPAKINADGLLDVAYILGYTVEEVTEILRQEMVLEGGQYVLKKLA
;
A
#
# COMPACT_ATOMS: atom_id res chain seq x y z
N MET A 1 -22.29 3.11 -27.92
CA MET A 1 -21.33 4.19 -28.17
C MET A 1 -19.95 3.65 -27.84
N SER A 2 -19.20 3.35 -28.88
CA SER A 2 -17.91 2.68 -28.87
C SER A 2 -16.83 3.63 -28.36
N VAL A 3 -16.04 3.21 -27.38
CA VAL A 3 -14.86 3.95 -26.91
C VAL A 3 -13.66 3.34 -27.63
N ASN A 4 -13.00 4.15 -28.45
CA ASN A 4 -11.79 3.77 -29.19
C ASN A 4 -10.61 3.68 -28.22
N TYR A 5 -9.97 2.52 -28.14
CA TYR A 5 -8.61 2.40 -27.64
C TYR A 5 -7.67 2.56 -28.84
N GLU A 6 -6.82 3.59 -28.83
CA GLU A 6 -5.76 3.73 -29.84
C GLU A 6 -4.76 2.58 -29.68
N THR A 7 -4.74 1.70 -30.67
CA THR A 7 -3.77 0.63 -30.84
C THR A 7 -2.43 1.20 -31.30
N PHE A 8 -1.40 1.13 -30.46
CA PHE A 8 -0.02 1.42 -30.88
C PHE A 8 0.55 0.20 -31.62
N SER A 9 0.89 0.38 -32.90
CA SER A 9 1.59 -0.59 -33.74
C SER A 9 3.05 -0.16 -33.87
N PHE A 10 3.99 -0.99 -33.39
CA PHE A 10 5.42 -0.79 -33.63
C PHE A 10 5.93 -1.86 -34.59
N ALA A 11 6.55 -1.42 -35.70
CA ALA A 11 7.22 -2.31 -36.64
C ALA A 11 8.51 -2.87 -36.01
N ALA A 12 8.70 -4.17 -36.15
CA ALA A 12 9.90 -4.87 -35.67
C ALA A 12 11.04 -4.70 -36.67
N ASP A 13 12.23 -4.36 -36.17
CA ASP A 13 13.49 -4.43 -36.93
C ASP A 13 14.36 -5.55 -36.30
N PRO A 14 14.99 -6.45 -37.08
CA PRO A 14 15.58 -7.66 -36.53
C PRO A 14 17.10 -7.57 -36.29
N GLN A 15 17.48 -8.08 -35.13
CA GLN A 15 18.79 -8.64 -34.72
C GLN A 15 19.95 -7.70 -34.37
N GLU A 16 20.48 -7.84 -33.14
CA GLU A 16 21.73 -8.60 -32.94
C GLU A 16 21.93 -9.02 -31.48
N SER A 17 22.52 -10.21 -31.34
CA SER A 17 22.88 -10.90 -30.11
C SER A 17 24.28 -10.49 -29.69
N THR A 18 24.43 -9.96 -28.48
CA THR A 18 25.73 -9.97 -27.77
C THR A 18 25.49 -10.24 -26.29
N ALA A 19 26.02 -11.37 -25.81
CA ALA A 19 26.19 -11.65 -24.41
C ALA A 19 27.25 -10.71 -23.82
N GLU A 20 26.91 -9.87 -22.84
CA GLU A 20 27.93 -9.22 -22.00
C GLU A 20 27.39 -8.73 -20.64
N GLN A 21 28.08 -9.20 -19.59
CA GLN A 21 28.35 -8.54 -18.30
C GLN A 21 27.18 -8.15 -17.37
N GLN A 22 27.08 -8.91 -16.26
CA GLN A 22 26.33 -8.55 -15.05
C GLN A 22 26.73 -7.16 -14.53
N PRO A 23 25.79 -6.23 -14.25
CA PRO A 23 26.16 -4.92 -13.72
C PRO A 23 26.41 -5.02 -12.21
N LYS A 24 27.68 -4.95 -11.80
CA LYS A 24 28.13 -4.67 -10.41
C LYS A 24 28.45 -3.17 -10.11
N PRO A 25 27.59 -2.17 -10.39
CA PRO A 25 27.73 -0.83 -9.80
C PRO A 25 26.61 -0.38 -8.84
N ARG A 26 25.48 -1.10 -8.70
CA ARG A 26 24.27 -0.63 -7.98
C ARG A 26 24.44 -0.51 -6.45
N VAL A 27 25.00 -1.53 -5.80
CA VAL A 27 25.14 -1.60 -4.33
C VAL A 27 26.04 -0.49 -3.74
N LYS A 28 27.06 -0.04 -4.47
CA LYS A 28 27.93 1.07 -4.01
C LYS A 28 27.21 2.43 -4.05
N ARG A 29 26.34 2.64 -5.04
CA ARG A 29 25.60 3.90 -5.23
C ARG A 29 24.53 4.07 -4.15
N GLU A 30 23.75 3.02 -3.89
CA GLU A 30 22.73 2.99 -2.82
C GLU A 30 23.32 3.24 -1.43
N ARG A 31 24.48 2.64 -1.11
CA ARG A 31 25.20 2.90 0.15
C ARG A 31 25.71 4.34 0.28
N SER A 32 26.04 5.01 -0.83
CA SER A 32 26.46 6.42 -0.83
C SER A 32 25.26 7.36 -0.71
N ASP A 33 24.13 6.99 -1.30
CA ASP A 33 22.89 7.77 -1.27
C ASP A 33 22.21 7.70 0.11
N ALA A 34 22.27 6.56 0.81
CA ALA A 34 21.75 6.41 2.18
C ALA A 34 22.47 7.30 3.21
N ARG A 35 23.71 7.72 2.93
CA ARG A 35 24.52 8.59 3.82
C ARG A 35 24.24 10.08 3.61
N LYS A 36 23.45 10.46 2.60
CA LYS A 36 23.08 11.86 2.40
C LYS A 36 22.16 12.29 3.53
N ASN A 37 22.51 13.39 4.18
CA ASN A 37 21.64 14.01 5.17
C ASN A 37 20.55 14.81 4.45
N GLN A 38 19.47 14.16 4.08
CA GLN A 38 18.35 14.76 3.36
C GLN A 38 17.03 14.08 3.73
N VAL A 39 15.93 14.72 3.36
CA VAL A 39 14.61 14.08 3.30
C VAL A 39 14.13 14.01 1.86
N VAL A 40 13.30 13.02 1.56
CA VAL A 40 12.68 12.84 0.26
C VAL A 40 11.18 13.10 0.40
N ALA A 41 10.70 14.09 -0.34
CA ALA A 41 9.28 14.37 -0.47
C ALA A 41 8.76 13.75 -1.77
N LEU A 42 7.79 12.86 -1.63
CA LEU A 42 7.04 12.29 -2.75
C LEU A 42 5.70 13.02 -2.83
N VAL A 43 5.53 13.78 -3.90
CA VAL A 43 4.37 14.63 -4.14
C VAL A 43 3.45 13.91 -5.13
N PHE A 44 2.25 13.57 -4.68
CA PHE A 44 1.24 12.88 -5.47
C PHE A 44 0.14 13.86 -5.86
N LEU A 45 -0.13 14.01 -7.15
CA LEU A 45 -1.31 14.70 -7.65
C LEU A 45 -2.53 13.81 -7.44
N ARG A 46 -3.53 14.28 -6.71
CA ARG A 46 -4.72 13.49 -6.38
C ARG A 46 -5.58 13.22 -7.62
N GLN A 47 -5.83 14.26 -8.40
CA GLN A 47 -6.68 14.21 -9.60
C GLN A 47 -6.26 15.30 -10.59
N GLY A 48 -6.55 15.04 -11.87
CA GLY A 48 -6.26 15.95 -12.98
C GLY A 48 -4.85 15.77 -13.52
N SER A 49 -4.38 16.78 -14.25
CA SER A 49 -3.05 16.85 -14.84
C SER A 49 -2.49 18.24 -14.64
N LEU A 50 -1.18 18.33 -14.45
CA LEU A 50 -0.46 19.61 -14.42
C LEU A 50 0.46 19.71 -15.65
N ASP A 51 0.56 20.91 -16.20
CA ASP A 51 1.59 21.23 -17.19
C ASP A 51 2.97 21.46 -16.52
N ALA A 52 4.00 21.64 -17.35
CA ALA A 52 5.37 21.83 -16.87
C ALA A 52 5.56 23.09 -16.02
N GLU A 53 4.81 24.17 -16.25
CA GLU A 53 4.90 25.40 -15.47
C GLU A 53 4.21 25.25 -14.12
N GLN A 54 3.03 24.63 -14.11
CA GLN A 54 2.30 24.27 -12.90
C GLN A 54 3.12 23.33 -12.01
N TRP A 55 3.79 22.32 -12.58
CA TRP A 55 4.70 21.45 -11.83
C TRP A 55 5.89 22.20 -11.26
N LYS A 56 6.49 23.13 -12.01
CA LYS A 56 7.56 24.00 -11.47
C LYS A 56 7.08 24.80 -10.27
N ASN A 57 5.88 25.36 -10.34
CA ASN A 57 5.27 26.12 -9.26
C ASN A 57 5.00 25.24 -8.03
N VAL A 58 4.37 24.08 -8.22
CA VAL A 58 4.13 23.10 -7.14
C VAL A 58 5.44 22.70 -6.47
N ALA A 59 6.46 22.31 -7.25
CA ALA A 59 7.76 21.92 -6.73
C ALA A 59 8.42 23.05 -5.92
N ALA A 60 8.32 24.30 -6.38
CA ALA A 60 8.85 25.46 -5.68
C ALA A 60 8.14 25.71 -4.35
N PHE A 61 6.80 25.68 -4.32
CA PHE A 61 6.03 25.87 -3.09
C PHE A 61 6.23 24.74 -2.09
N VAL A 62 6.27 23.48 -2.55
CA VAL A 62 6.58 22.32 -1.70
C VAL A 62 7.97 22.46 -1.10
N THR A 63 8.98 22.74 -1.93
CA THR A 63 10.36 22.91 -1.47
C THR A 63 10.45 24.02 -0.43
N TYR A 64 9.89 25.19 -0.74
CA TYR A 64 9.90 26.35 0.16
C TYR A 64 9.26 26.02 1.51
N THR A 65 8.05 25.46 1.48
CA THR A 65 7.29 25.21 2.71
C THR A 65 7.99 24.18 3.58
N LEU A 66 8.50 23.10 2.98
CA LEU A 66 9.27 22.09 3.72
C LEU A 66 10.59 22.65 4.27
N GLN A 67 11.28 23.52 3.53
CA GLN A 67 12.49 24.18 4.04
C GLN A 67 12.21 25.06 5.27
N GLU A 68 11.09 25.78 5.29
CA GLU A 68 10.67 26.57 6.45
C GLU A 68 10.34 25.66 7.65
N GLU A 69 9.54 24.61 7.44
CA GLU A 69 9.19 23.63 8.50
C GLU A 69 10.43 22.90 9.06
N LEU A 70 11.43 22.64 8.21
CA LEU A 70 12.70 22.01 8.58
C LEU A 70 13.76 23.02 9.04
N SER A 71 13.44 24.31 9.14
CA SER A 71 14.36 25.38 9.53
C SER A 71 15.66 25.43 8.69
N ILE A 72 15.54 25.19 7.38
CA ILE A 72 16.66 25.17 6.42
C ILE A 72 16.83 26.56 5.80
N ARG A 73 18.05 27.11 5.85
CA ARG A 73 18.36 28.38 5.15
C ARG A 73 18.33 28.17 3.63
N ARG A 74 17.57 29.01 2.93
CA ARG A 74 17.38 29.02 1.47
C ARG A 74 18.72 29.15 0.75
N SER A 75 19.22 28.06 0.14
CA SER A 75 20.40 28.09 -0.74
C SER A 75 20.76 26.75 -1.39
N LEU A 76 20.22 25.61 -0.93
CA LEU A 76 20.63 24.30 -1.44
C LEU A 76 19.78 23.93 -2.66
N SER A 77 20.45 23.47 -3.72
CA SER A 77 19.79 22.84 -4.87
C SER A 77 18.99 21.64 -4.39
N THR A 78 17.73 21.55 -4.81
CA THR A 78 16.85 20.42 -4.52
C THR A 78 16.65 19.61 -5.80
N PRO A 79 17.37 18.48 -5.95
CA PRO A 79 17.15 17.57 -7.08
C PRO A 79 15.69 17.10 -7.12
N ARG A 80 15.16 16.96 -8.33
CA ARG A 80 13.79 16.51 -8.56
C ARG A 80 13.72 15.58 -9.77
N ARG A 81 12.79 14.64 -9.75
CA ARG A 81 12.48 13.75 -10.89
C ARG A 81 11.03 13.26 -10.79
N PHE A 82 10.41 12.98 -11.93
CA PHE A 82 9.14 12.29 -11.96
C PHE A 82 9.36 10.78 -11.83
N LEU A 83 8.46 10.11 -11.13
CA LEU A 83 8.51 8.65 -10.95
C LEU A 83 7.56 7.92 -11.89
N ASP A 84 6.57 8.60 -12.47
CA ASP A 84 5.48 7.97 -13.21
C ASP A 84 5.33 8.47 -14.65
N GLY A 85 6.37 9.08 -15.22
CA GLY A 85 6.37 9.50 -16.61
C GLY A 85 7.62 10.29 -17.02
N PRO A 86 7.56 11.05 -18.13
CA PRO A 86 8.70 11.74 -18.71
C PRO A 86 9.29 12.83 -17.81
N GLU A 87 10.56 13.18 -18.04
CA GLU A 87 11.27 14.20 -17.25
C GLU A 87 10.65 15.61 -17.32
N ASP A 88 9.89 15.90 -18.38
CA ASP A 88 9.20 17.19 -18.55
C ASP A 88 7.91 17.30 -17.71
N GLY A 89 7.48 16.20 -17.08
CA GLY A 89 6.31 16.15 -16.19
C GLY A 89 4.98 16.05 -16.90
N GLN A 90 4.94 16.00 -18.24
CA GLN A 90 3.68 15.95 -18.97
C GLN A 90 2.97 14.62 -18.70
N GLY A 91 1.75 14.69 -18.15
CA GLY A 91 0.96 13.52 -17.77
C GLY A 91 1.43 12.81 -16.49
N CYS A 92 2.47 13.31 -15.83
CA CYS A 92 2.95 12.75 -14.56
C CYS A 92 2.04 13.16 -13.40
N ARG A 93 1.99 12.33 -12.36
CA ARG A 93 1.30 12.57 -11.09
C ARG A 93 2.24 12.53 -9.90
N VAL A 94 3.42 11.89 -10.01
CA VAL A 94 4.30 11.63 -8.88
C VAL A 94 5.66 12.30 -9.07
N LEU A 95 5.92 13.33 -8.27
CA LEU A 95 7.18 14.06 -8.25
C LEU A 95 7.99 13.72 -6.99
N GLU A 96 9.21 13.27 -7.17
CA GLU A 96 10.21 13.13 -6.11
C GLU A 96 11.02 14.42 -5.98
N ILE A 97 11.18 14.91 -4.75
CA ILE A 97 12.03 16.05 -4.41
C ILE A 97 12.96 15.66 -3.26
N ALA A 98 14.28 15.71 -3.50
CA ALA A 98 15.27 15.56 -2.46
C ALA A 98 15.58 16.91 -1.82
N ILE A 99 15.41 17.02 -0.50
CA ILE A 99 15.62 18.24 0.28
C ILE A 99 16.84 18.05 1.21
N PRO A 100 18.01 18.57 0.84
CA PRO A 100 19.21 18.46 1.65
C PRO A 100 19.06 19.18 2.99
N LEU A 101 19.48 18.51 4.06
CA LEU A 101 19.53 19.07 5.41
C LEU A 101 20.94 19.64 5.69
N PRO A 102 21.06 20.74 6.46
CA PRO A 102 22.35 21.21 6.95
C PRO A 102 23.08 20.10 7.71
N GLN A 103 24.41 19.97 7.57
CA GLN A 103 25.20 18.91 8.21
C GLN A 103 25.05 18.85 9.74
N LYS A 104 24.70 19.96 10.38
CA LYS A 104 24.51 20.05 11.84
C LYS A 104 23.14 19.55 12.31
N ASN A 105 22.18 19.42 11.40
CA ASN A 105 20.83 18.97 11.74
C ASN A 105 20.80 17.43 11.67
N PRO A 106 20.33 16.73 12.72
CA PRO A 106 20.12 15.30 12.63
C PRO A 106 19.07 15.00 11.54
N SER A 107 19.18 13.83 10.92
CA SER A 107 18.13 13.35 10.01
C SER A 107 16.87 13.08 10.83
N PRO A 108 15.69 13.57 10.39
CA PRO A 108 14.44 13.33 11.12
C PRO A 108 14.09 11.84 11.09
N THR A 109 13.32 11.41 12.07
CA THR A 109 12.63 10.13 12.07
C THR A 109 11.42 10.17 11.14
N LEU A 110 10.89 9.00 10.75
CA LEU A 110 9.65 8.95 9.98
C LEU A 110 8.47 9.59 10.73
N LEU A 111 8.42 9.46 12.06
CA LEU A 111 7.39 10.09 12.89
C LEU A 111 7.46 11.62 12.85
N GLU A 112 8.67 12.20 12.90
CA GLU A 112 8.87 13.65 12.73
C GLU A 112 8.49 14.11 11.32
N CYS A 113 8.88 13.36 10.28
CA CYS A 113 8.44 13.61 8.91
C CYS A 113 6.90 13.62 8.80
N SER A 114 6.25 12.64 9.43
CA SER A 114 4.81 12.53 9.52
C SER A 114 4.20 13.77 10.22
N GLY A 115 4.80 14.22 11.32
CA GLY A 115 4.43 15.46 12.01
C GLY A 115 4.49 16.69 11.10
N ILE A 116 5.57 16.83 10.33
CA ILE A 116 5.77 17.94 9.37
C ILE A 116 4.66 17.94 8.31
N THR A 117 4.29 16.78 7.75
CA THR A 117 3.22 16.71 6.74
C THR A 117 1.84 17.11 7.26
N ARG A 118 1.66 17.21 8.58
CA ARG A 118 0.42 17.61 9.25
C ARG A 118 0.39 19.06 9.69
N THR A 119 1.47 19.82 9.51
CA THR A 119 1.49 21.24 9.87
C THR A 119 0.49 22.02 9.01
N ALA A 120 -0.06 23.10 9.56
CA ALA A 120 -1.11 23.87 8.88
C ALA A 120 -0.66 24.42 7.52
N SER A 121 0.63 24.76 7.39
CA SER A 121 1.25 25.23 6.14
C SER A 121 1.24 24.14 5.06
N ILE A 122 1.68 22.93 5.39
CA ILE A 122 1.71 21.79 4.45
C ILE A 122 0.29 21.33 4.12
N VAL A 123 -0.61 21.25 5.10
CA VAL A 123 -2.02 20.90 4.85
C VAL A 123 -2.69 21.90 3.91
N SER A 124 -2.48 23.21 4.14
CA SER A 124 -3.02 24.26 3.27
C SER A 124 -2.43 24.19 1.87
N LEU A 125 -1.13 23.91 1.75
CA LEU A 125 -0.46 23.71 0.47
C LEU A 125 -1.06 22.52 -0.31
N CYS A 126 -1.20 21.37 0.36
CA CYS A 126 -1.79 20.16 -0.21
C CYS A 126 -3.20 20.41 -0.74
N GLN A 127 -4.04 21.13 0.03
CA GLN A 127 -5.39 21.50 -0.38
C GLN A 127 -5.38 22.45 -1.60
N ARG A 128 -4.51 23.47 -1.59
CA ARG A 128 -4.44 24.48 -2.66
C ARG A 128 -4.05 23.88 -4.01
N HIS A 129 -3.12 22.93 -4.01
CA HIS A 129 -2.58 22.34 -5.23
C HIS A 129 -3.17 20.96 -5.56
N ASN A 130 -4.14 20.48 -4.77
CA ASN A 130 -4.73 19.14 -4.91
C ASN A 130 -3.68 18.02 -4.90
N ILE A 131 -2.72 18.12 -3.99
CA ILE A 131 -1.61 17.16 -3.85
C ILE A 131 -1.63 16.46 -2.48
N GLU A 132 -0.91 15.36 -2.38
CA GLU A 132 -0.49 14.73 -1.13
C GLU A 132 1.03 14.65 -1.08
N ILE A 133 1.58 14.64 0.14
CA ILE A 133 3.03 14.57 0.34
C ILE A 133 3.31 13.42 1.31
N VAL A 134 4.10 12.47 0.85
CA VAL A 134 4.75 11.48 1.72
C VAL A 134 6.20 11.92 1.91
N LEU A 135 6.59 12.14 3.17
CA LEU A 135 7.93 12.59 3.51
C LEU A 135 8.70 11.46 4.21
N GLN A 136 9.89 11.15 3.71
CA GLN A 136 10.72 10.07 4.24
C GLN A 136 12.15 10.58 4.52
N PRO A 137 12.78 10.13 5.62
CA PRO A 137 14.22 10.30 5.80
C PRO A 137 14.98 9.52 4.71
N GLN A 138 16.08 10.07 4.20
CA GLN A 138 16.84 9.46 3.11
C GLN A 138 17.24 8.01 3.37
N ALA A 139 17.70 7.70 4.59
CA ALA A 139 18.16 6.37 4.94
C ALA A 139 17.02 5.34 4.82
N LEU A 140 15.83 5.67 5.33
CA LEU A 140 14.64 4.84 5.20
C LEU A 140 14.16 4.75 3.74
N TYR A 141 14.14 5.86 3.00
CA TYR A 141 13.75 5.84 1.59
C TYR A 141 14.62 4.89 0.74
N VAL A 142 15.93 4.85 1.00
CA VAL A 142 16.82 3.87 0.34
C VAL A 142 16.59 2.45 0.85
N ALA A 143 16.38 2.27 2.16
CA ALA A 143 16.09 0.96 2.76
C ALA A 143 14.80 0.34 2.19
N HIS A 144 13.74 1.14 2.03
CA HIS A 144 12.44 0.72 1.48
C HIS A 144 12.49 0.37 0.00
N ARG A 145 13.58 0.71 -0.69
CA ARG A 145 13.85 0.28 -2.07
C ARG A 145 14.63 -1.03 -2.15
N THR A 146 15.10 -1.53 -1.00
CA THR A 146 15.73 -2.85 -0.88
C THR A 146 14.67 -3.87 -0.49
N PRO A 147 14.68 -5.08 -1.08
CA PRO A 147 13.70 -6.12 -0.75
C PRO A 147 13.64 -6.43 0.74
N GLY A 148 12.41 -6.48 1.26
CA GLY A 148 12.11 -6.72 2.67
C GLY A 148 10.78 -7.44 2.82
N LEU A 149 9.97 -7.03 3.80
CA LEU A 149 8.65 -7.62 4.06
C LEU A 149 7.56 -6.59 3.78
N ALA A 150 6.57 -6.97 2.98
CA ALA A 150 5.37 -6.18 2.73
C ALA A 150 4.15 -6.86 3.34
N VAL A 151 3.53 -6.18 4.31
CA VAL A 151 2.36 -6.66 5.03
C VAL A 151 1.14 -5.83 4.64
N PHE A 152 0.04 -6.49 4.32
CA PHE A 152 -1.19 -5.83 3.89
C PHE A 152 -2.37 -6.27 4.76
N ASP A 153 -3.29 -5.35 5.04
CA ASP A 153 -4.66 -5.75 5.36
C ASP A 153 -5.35 -6.31 4.11
N MET A 154 -6.43 -7.06 4.32
CA MET A 154 -7.23 -7.62 3.24
C MET A 154 -8.38 -6.70 2.84
N ASP A 155 -9.34 -6.53 3.76
CA ASP A 155 -10.59 -5.82 3.54
C ASP A 155 -10.28 -4.34 3.32
N SER A 156 -10.98 -3.70 2.38
CA SER A 156 -10.76 -2.29 1.99
C SER A 156 -9.31 -1.92 1.60
N THR A 157 -8.41 -2.89 1.45
CA THR A 157 -6.99 -2.72 1.12
C THR A 157 -6.61 -3.57 -0.08
N LEU A 158 -6.40 -4.88 0.06
CA LEU A 158 -6.12 -5.78 -1.09
C LEU A 158 -7.37 -6.06 -1.91
N ILE A 159 -8.53 -6.09 -1.26
CA ILE A 159 -9.85 -6.19 -1.88
C ILE A 159 -10.67 -4.95 -1.53
N GLN A 160 -11.68 -4.65 -2.34
CA GLN A 160 -12.48 -3.43 -2.16
C GLN A 160 -13.62 -3.58 -1.14
N GLN A 161 -13.96 -4.81 -0.77
CA GLN A 161 -15.11 -5.14 0.08
C GLN A 161 -14.71 -5.37 1.54
N GLU A 162 -15.67 -5.15 2.43
CA GLU A 162 -15.67 -5.63 3.81
C GLU A 162 -16.34 -7.02 3.85
N VAL A 163 -15.58 -8.06 4.18
CA VAL A 163 -16.03 -9.44 3.94
C VAL A 163 -17.19 -9.83 4.85
N ILE A 164 -17.14 -9.37 6.09
CA ILE A 164 -18.21 -9.63 7.06
C ILE A 164 -19.54 -9.01 6.63
N ASP A 165 -19.49 -7.87 5.96
CA ASP A 165 -20.68 -7.19 5.44
C ASP A 165 -21.26 -7.96 4.25
N GLU A 166 -20.43 -8.49 3.35
CA GLU A 166 -20.90 -9.33 2.24
C GLU A 166 -21.51 -10.65 2.72
N LEU A 167 -20.93 -11.28 3.74
CA LEU A 167 -21.51 -12.47 4.38
C LEU A 167 -22.88 -12.14 5.00
N ALA A 168 -22.99 -10.99 5.66
CA ALA A 168 -24.24 -10.55 6.27
C ALA A 168 -25.31 -10.22 5.20
N ARG A 169 -24.94 -9.60 4.08
CA ARG A 169 -25.86 -9.33 2.96
C ARG A 169 -26.41 -10.61 2.36
N ALA A 170 -25.59 -11.65 2.22
CA ALA A 170 -26.01 -12.94 1.66
C ALA A 170 -27.14 -13.62 2.45
N VAL A 171 -27.30 -13.28 3.74
CA VAL A 171 -28.39 -13.78 4.60
C VAL A 171 -29.35 -12.68 5.08
N GLY A 172 -29.32 -11.50 4.46
CA GLY A 172 -30.23 -10.40 4.78
C GLY A 172 -30.03 -9.79 6.18
N ARG A 173 -28.83 -9.94 6.76
CA ARG A 173 -28.47 -9.45 8.11
C ARG A 173 -27.50 -8.27 8.11
N TYR A 174 -27.31 -7.63 6.97
CA TYR A 174 -26.41 -6.49 6.81
C TYR A 174 -26.72 -5.34 7.80
N ALA A 175 -27.99 -4.99 7.97
CA ALA A 175 -28.37 -3.89 8.86
C ALA A 175 -27.95 -4.14 10.32
N GLN A 176 -28.08 -5.38 10.80
CA GLN A 176 -27.71 -5.79 12.15
C GLN A 176 -26.19 -5.74 12.34
N VAL A 177 -25.43 -6.30 11.39
CA VAL A 177 -23.96 -6.29 11.43
C VAL A 177 -23.43 -4.85 11.34
N SER A 178 -23.95 -4.05 10.43
CA SER A 178 -23.59 -2.64 10.26
C SER A 178 -23.84 -1.84 11.54
N ALA A 179 -24.99 -2.03 12.21
CA ALA A 179 -25.29 -1.35 13.46
C ALA A 179 -24.28 -1.67 14.58
N ILE A 180 -23.81 -2.92 14.66
CA ILE A 180 -22.77 -3.33 15.62
C ILE A 180 -21.42 -2.70 15.24
N THR A 181 -21.05 -2.73 13.97
CA THR A 181 -19.80 -2.10 13.47
C THR A 181 -19.76 -0.62 13.82
N GLU A 182 -20.86 0.10 13.56
CA GLU A 182 -20.95 1.53 13.88
C GLU A 182 -20.88 1.81 15.39
N ALA A 183 -21.58 1.00 16.20
CA ALA A 183 -21.52 1.12 17.66
C ALA A 183 -20.10 0.87 18.20
N ALA A 184 -19.39 -0.12 17.66
CA ALA A 184 -18.00 -0.40 17.99
C ALA A 184 -17.08 0.76 17.60
N MET A 185 -17.26 1.35 16.42
CA MET A 185 -16.50 2.53 15.98
C MET A 185 -16.78 3.78 16.82
N ARG A 186 -17.95 3.87 17.47
CA ARG A 186 -18.31 4.92 18.44
C ARG A 186 -17.83 4.60 19.87
N GLY A 187 -17.30 3.40 20.13
CA GLY A 187 -16.91 2.97 21.46
C GLY A 187 -18.10 2.80 22.41
N GLU A 188 -19.24 2.35 21.89
CA GLU A 188 -20.44 2.09 22.67
C GLU A 188 -20.38 0.70 23.31
N ALA A 189 -20.72 0.60 24.60
CA ALA A 189 -20.85 -0.70 25.27
C ALA A 189 -22.03 -1.50 24.67
N PRO A 190 -21.93 -2.84 24.51
CA PRO A 190 -20.83 -3.71 24.95
C PRO A 190 -19.70 -3.88 23.92
N TYR A 191 -19.69 -3.13 22.81
CA TYR A 191 -18.79 -3.33 21.67
C TYR A 191 -17.51 -2.48 21.73
N THR A 192 -17.10 -2.06 22.92
CA THR A 192 -15.85 -1.31 23.12
C THR A 192 -14.61 -2.19 22.96
N ASP A 193 -14.77 -3.51 23.14
CA ASP A 193 -13.76 -4.52 22.89
C ASP A 193 -13.90 -5.07 21.46
N PHE A 194 -12.78 -5.21 20.75
CA PHE A 194 -12.78 -5.67 19.36
C PHE A 194 -13.30 -7.11 19.26
N GLU A 195 -12.88 -7.99 20.15
CA GLU A 195 -13.30 -9.39 20.13
C GLU A 195 -14.80 -9.51 20.41
N ALA A 196 -15.33 -8.77 21.39
CA ALA A 196 -16.76 -8.70 21.66
C ALA A 196 -17.56 -8.22 20.43
N SER A 197 -17.10 -7.15 19.77
CA SER A 197 -17.72 -6.65 18.53
C SER A 197 -17.67 -7.69 17.40
N LEU A 198 -16.52 -8.35 17.22
CA LEU A 198 -16.36 -9.38 16.19
C LEU A 198 -17.28 -10.58 16.45
N ARG A 199 -17.31 -11.10 17.68
CA ARG A 199 -18.18 -12.21 18.08
C ARG A 199 -19.65 -11.88 17.88
N ALA A 200 -20.08 -10.67 18.23
CA ALA A 200 -21.45 -10.22 18.02
C ALA A 200 -21.83 -10.18 16.52
N ARG A 201 -20.95 -9.64 15.66
CA ARG A 201 -21.17 -9.63 14.21
C ARG A 201 -21.16 -11.04 13.61
N VAL A 202 -20.25 -11.90 14.07
CA VAL A 202 -20.14 -13.29 13.65
C VAL A 202 -21.37 -14.11 14.08
N GLY A 203 -21.98 -13.83 15.23
CA GLY A 203 -23.23 -14.44 15.66
C GLY A 203 -24.38 -14.24 14.66
N HIS A 204 -24.38 -13.12 13.94
CA HIS A 204 -25.34 -12.88 12.85
C HIS A 204 -25.08 -13.71 11.59
N LEU A 205 -23.97 -14.44 11.50
CA LEU A 205 -23.65 -15.30 10.36
C LEU A 205 -24.12 -16.76 10.57
N ALA A 206 -24.74 -17.08 11.70
CA ALA A 206 -25.29 -18.41 11.97
C ALA A 206 -26.31 -18.82 10.88
N GLY A 207 -26.07 -19.98 10.26
CA GLY A 207 -26.89 -20.55 9.19
C GLY A 207 -26.48 -20.15 7.77
N VAL A 208 -25.43 -19.36 7.59
CA VAL A 208 -24.88 -19.08 6.25
C VAL A 208 -24.28 -20.39 5.67
N PRO A 209 -24.68 -20.85 4.47
CA PRO A 209 -24.07 -22.02 3.84
C PRO A 209 -22.60 -21.77 3.48
N VAL A 210 -21.71 -22.75 3.69
CA VAL A 210 -20.27 -22.61 3.38
C VAL A 210 -19.98 -22.40 1.89
N SER A 211 -20.93 -22.73 1.02
CA SER A 211 -20.88 -22.39 -0.42
C SER A 211 -20.82 -20.89 -0.68
N ILE A 212 -21.12 -20.04 0.32
CA ILE A 212 -20.97 -18.59 0.24
C ILE A 212 -19.56 -18.17 -0.18
N TRP A 213 -18.52 -18.89 0.26
CA TRP A 213 -17.14 -18.54 -0.07
C TRP A 213 -16.89 -18.62 -1.57
N GLN A 214 -17.46 -19.61 -2.25
CA GLN A 214 -17.37 -19.73 -3.70
C GLN A 214 -18.12 -18.60 -4.40
N HIS A 215 -19.32 -18.25 -3.91
CA HIS A 215 -20.10 -17.16 -4.47
C HIS A 215 -19.39 -15.80 -4.35
N LEU A 216 -18.82 -15.52 -3.17
CA LEU A 216 -18.05 -14.29 -2.93
C LEU A 216 -16.90 -14.16 -3.92
N ARG A 217 -16.07 -15.21 -4.05
CA ARG A 217 -14.89 -15.21 -4.94
C ARG A 217 -15.24 -15.11 -6.43
N ALA A 218 -16.37 -15.68 -6.83
CA ALA A 218 -16.75 -15.77 -8.24
C ALA A 218 -17.37 -14.48 -8.80
N GLY A 219 -17.99 -13.64 -7.95
CA GLY A 219 -18.78 -12.52 -8.47
C GLY A 219 -18.96 -11.30 -7.57
N ILE A 220 -18.46 -11.30 -6.34
CA ILE A 220 -18.62 -10.15 -5.41
C ILE A 220 -17.27 -9.51 -5.12
N ILE A 221 -16.28 -10.34 -4.76
CA ILE A 221 -14.98 -9.84 -4.33
C ILE A 221 -14.18 -9.37 -5.53
N SER A 222 -13.78 -8.10 -5.48
CA SER A 222 -12.91 -7.46 -6.45
C SER A 222 -11.62 -7.02 -5.78
N PHE A 223 -10.50 -7.34 -6.40
CA PHE A 223 -9.20 -6.83 -5.96
C PHE A 223 -9.13 -5.33 -6.18
N THR A 224 -8.51 -4.63 -5.25
CA THR A 224 -8.21 -3.22 -5.40
C THR A 224 -7.36 -3.01 -6.66
N PRO A 225 -7.66 -2.01 -7.50
CA PRO A 225 -6.86 -1.73 -8.69
C PRO A 225 -5.38 -1.63 -8.35
N GLY A 226 -4.49 -2.21 -9.17
CA GLY A 226 -3.06 -2.21 -8.91
C GLY A 226 -2.57 -3.20 -7.84
N ALA A 227 -3.45 -3.90 -7.11
CA ALA A 227 -3.02 -4.86 -6.07
C ALA A 227 -2.23 -6.03 -6.68
N ARG A 228 -2.73 -6.61 -7.79
CA ARG A 228 -2.06 -7.73 -8.47
C ARG A 228 -0.69 -7.31 -9.01
N GLU A 229 -0.64 -6.14 -9.62
CA GLU A 229 0.56 -5.54 -10.20
C GLU A 229 1.59 -5.27 -9.10
N LEU A 230 1.18 -4.61 -8.01
CA LEU A 230 2.05 -4.32 -6.87
C LEU A 230 2.65 -5.60 -6.29
N ILE A 231 1.80 -6.59 -5.93
CA ILE A 231 2.29 -7.83 -5.33
C ILE A 231 3.24 -8.56 -6.29
N ARG A 232 2.93 -8.57 -7.59
CA ARG A 232 3.82 -9.17 -8.60
C ARG A 232 5.18 -8.47 -8.64
N VAL A 233 5.20 -7.14 -8.67
CA VAL A 233 6.43 -6.34 -8.66
C VAL A 233 7.25 -6.64 -7.41
N LEU A 234 6.64 -6.58 -6.23
CA LEU A 234 7.30 -6.86 -4.95
C LEU A 234 7.90 -8.26 -4.93
N ARG A 235 7.15 -9.28 -5.34
CA ARG A 235 7.64 -10.67 -5.41
C ARG A 235 8.82 -10.83 -6.36
N LYS A 236 8.76 -10.21 -7.55
CA LYS A 236 9.85 -10.26 -8.54
C LYS A 236 11.12 -9.59 -8.05
N LEU A 237 10.96 -8.55 -7.24
CA LEU A 237 12.07 -7.87 -6.58
C LEU A 237 12.61 -8.67 -5.38
N GLY A 238 11.93 -9.73 -4.95
CA GLY A 238 12.37 -10.61 -3.85
C GLY A 238 11.82 -10.21 -2.48
N TRP A 239 10.76 -9.40 -2.43
CA TRP A 239 10.07 -9.12 -1.18
C TRP A 239 9.32 -10.35 -0.69
N LYS A 240 9.32 -10.53 0.64
CA LYS A 240 8.32 -11.35 1.31
C LYS A 240 7.01 -10.59 1.42
N THR A 241 5.91 -11.30 1.28
CA THR A 241 4.57 -10.70 1.23
C THR A 241 3.62 -11.41 2.17
N ALA A 242 2.82 -10.66 2.91
CA ALA A 242 1.90 -11.19 3.91
C ALA A 242 0.55 -10.47 3.87
N VAL A 243 -0.53 -11.22 4.07
CA VAL A 243 -1.85 -10.66 4.40
C VAL A 243 -2.19 -10.97 5.86
N LEU A 244 -2.48 -9.93 6.64
CA LEU A 244 -2.93 -10.03 8.03
C LEU A 244 -4.32 -9.41 8.14
N SER A 245 -5.36 -10.24 8.25
CA SER A 245 -6.74 -9.80 8.12
C SER A 245 -7.56 -10.03 9.38
N GLY A 246 -8.41 -9.05 9.74
CA GLY A 246 -9.48 -9.24 10.71
C GLY A 246 -10.71 -9.98 10.14
N GLY A 247 -10.70 -10.29 8.85
CA GLY A 247 -11.68 -11.13 8.16
C GLY A 247 -11.43 -12.63 8.41
N PHE A 248 -11.76 -13.47 7.44
CA PHE A 248 -11.86 -14.92 7.64
C PHE A 248 -10.96 -15.75 6.73
N THR A 249 -10.42 -16.83 7.28
CA THR A 249 -9.41 -17.69 6.65
C THR A 249 -9.79 -18.21 5.26
N PRO A 250 -11.01 -18.69 5.00
CA PRO A 250 -11.33 -19.20 3.66
C PRO A 250 -11.09 -18.16 2.56
N LEU A 251 -11.50 -16.90 2.76
CA LEU A 251 -11.31 -15.88 1.74
C LEU A 251 -9.88 -15.33 1.73
N ALA A 252 -9.27 -15.17 2.91
CA ALA A 252 -7.88 -14.71 3.02
C ALA A 252 -6.89 -15.68 2.35
N GLU A 253 -7.10 -16.98 2.48
CA GLU A 253 -6.29 -18.00 1.82
C GLU A 253 -6.49 -17.98 0.30
N TRP A 254 -7.69 -17.69 -0.18
CA TRP A 254 -7.93 -17.47 -1.61
C TRP A 254 -7.20 -16.22 -2.12
N VAL A 255 -7.28 -15.09 -1.41
CA VAL A 255 -6.51 -13.87 -1.73
C VAL A 255 -5.00 -14.18 -1.76
N ARG A 256 -4.50 -14.95 -0.78
CA ARG A 256 -3.11 -15.39 -0.70
C ARG A 256 -2.71 -16.17 -1.96
N GLN A 257 -3.53 -17.12 -2.40
CA GLN A 257 -3.26 -17.94 -3.58
C GLN A 257 -3.30 -17.13 -4.87
N GLU A 258 -4.35 -16.33 -5.08
CA GLU A 258 -4.54 -15.50 -6.28
C GLU A 258 -3.41 -14.48 -6.50
N LEU A 259 -2.92 -13.89 -5.41
CA LEU A 259 -1.84 -12.90 -5.45
C LEU A 259 -0.44 -13.55 -5.32
N GLY A 260 -0.38 -14.80 -4.87
CA GLY A 260 0.84 -15.54 -4.60
C GLY A 260 1.61 -15.03 -3.38
N LEU A 261 0.91 -14.64 -2.30
CA LEU A 261 1.51 -14.15 -1.06
C LEU A 261 2.19 -15.30 -0.28
N ASP A 262 3.28 -14.98 0.42
CA ASP A 262 4.04 -15.95 1.22
C ASP A 262 3.31 -16.33 2.53
N TYR A 263 2.60 -15.38 3.13
CA TYR A 263 1.96 -15.54 4.45
C TYR A 263 0.50 -15.09 4.44
N CYS A 264 -0.34 -15.78 5.21
CA CYS A 264 -1.74 -15.40 5.46
C CYS A 264 -2.13 -15.74 6.89
N TYR A 265 -2.73 -14.77 7.58
CA TYR A 265 -3.34 -14.96 8.89
C TYR A 265 -4.69 -14.23 8.93
N ALA A 266 -5.73 -14.93 9.35
CA ALA A 266 -7.09 -14.41 9.46
C ALA A 266 -7.87 -15.15 10.56
N ASN A 267 -9.08 -14.69 10.90
CA ASN A 267 -9.92 -15.35 11.90
C ASN A 267 -10.51 -16.66 11.36
N HIS A 268 -10.86 -17.56 12.27
CA HIS A 268 -11.43 -18.87 11.96
C HIS A 268 -12.88 -18.95 12.42
N LEU A 269 -13.78 -19.28 11.50
CA LEU A 269 -15.20 -19.53 11.78
C LEU A 269 -15.42 -21.02 12.02
N VAL A 270 -16.33 -21.34 12.93
CA VAL A 270 -16.80 -22.72 13.14
C VAL A 270 -17.80 -23.06 12.04
N GLU A 271 -17.56 -24.19 11.37
CA GLU A 271 -18.44 -24.75 10.34
C GLU A 271 -18.97 -26.10 10.83
N MET A 272 -20.27 -26.32 10.71
CA MET A 272 -20.94 -27.58 11.08
C MET A 272 -22.02 -27.88 10.05
N ASP A 273 -22.08 -29.13 9.57
CA ASP A 273 -23.08 -29.60 8.61
C ASP A 273 -23.21 -28.70 7.35
N GLY A 274 -22.08 -28.19 6.86
CA GLY A 274 -22.03 -27.32 5.67
C GLY A 274 -22.53 -25.89 5.90
N HIS A 275 -22.68 -25.45 7.15
CA HIS A 275 -23.12 -24.09 7.50
C HIS A 275 -22.19 -23.45 8.54
N LEU A 276 -22.11 -22.12 8.52
CA LEU A 276 -21.47 -21.35 9.58
C LEU A 276 -22.33 -21.42 10.85
N THR A 277 -21.74 -21.71 12.01
CA THR A 277 -22.48 -21.77 13.28
C THR A 277 -22.73 -20.38 13.88
N GLY A 278 -22.01 -19.36 13.40
CA GLY A 278 -21.99 -18.04 14.00
C GLY A 278 -21.01 -17.91 15.17
N GLU A 279 -20.02 -18.80 15.25
CA GLU A 279 -18.99 -18.79 16.28
C GLU A 279 -17.58 -18.73 15.67
N LEU A 280 -16.64 -18.20 16.45
CA LEU A 280 -15.21 -18.26 16.14
C LEU A 280 -14.61 -19.51 16.79
N VAL A 281 -13.68 -20.17 16.11
CA VAL A 281 -13.02 -21.39 16.61
C VAL A 281 -12.30 -21.09 17.93
N GLU A 282 -12.64 -21.82 18.98
CA GLU A 282 -12.03 -21.66 20.31
C GLU A 282 -10.55 -22.04 20.30
N GLY A 283 -9.73 -21.30 21.05
CA GLY A 283 -8.27 -21.51 21.14
C GLY A 283 -7.48 -20.99 19.94
N MET A 284 -8.13 -20.60 18.84
CA MET A 284 -7.46 -19.92 17.73
C MET A 284 -7.29 -18.43 18.04
N PRO A 285 -6.16 -17.81 17.67
CA PRO A 285 -5.92 -16.40 17.94
C PRO A 285 -6.89 -15.52 17.14
N ILE A 286 -7.43 -14.49 17.79
CA ILE A 286 -8.17 -13.43 17.11
C ILE A 286 -7.18 -12.46 16.48
N ILE A 287 -7.36 -12.17 15.20
CA ILE A 287 -6.50 -11.25 14.45
C ILE A 287 -7.00 -9.81 14.65
N HIS A 288 -6.71 -9.25 15.82
CA HIS A 288 -6.94 -7.85 16.18
C HIS A 288 -5.65 -7.01 15.99
N ALA A 289 -5.69 -5.73 16.37
CA ALA A 289 -4.61 -4.77 16.09
C ALA A 289 -3.25 -5.18 16.66
N GLU A 290 -3.19 -5.56 17.92
CA GLU A 290 -1.97 -6.03 18.58
C GLU A 290 -1.49 -7.34 17.94
N LYS A 291 -2.43 -8.23 17.56
CA LYS A 291 -2.06 -9.48 16.92
C LYS A 291 -1.45 -9.27 15.53
N LYS A 292 -1.98 -8.33 14.73
CA LYS A 292 -1.37 -7.93 13.46
C LYS A 292 0.05 -7.40 13.66
N ARG A 293 0.27 -6.56 14.68
CA ARG A 293 1.60 -6.07 15.05
C ARG A 293 2.57 -7.20 15.43
N GLU A 294 2.13 -8.13 16.29
CA GLU A 294 2.93 -9.28 16.70
C GLU A 294 3.31 -10.17 15.51
N LEU A 295 2.34 -10.47 14.63
CA LEU A 295 2.57 -11.30 13.45
C LEU A 295 3.54 -10.63 12.48
N LEU A 296 3.41 -9.32 12.26
CA LEU A 296 4.37 -8.55 11.46
C LEU A 296 5.80 -8.71 12.00
N SER A 297 6.00 -8.49 13.31
CA SER A 297 7.31 -8.64 13.95
C SER A 297 7.83 -10.08 13.87
N SER A 298 6.97 -11.07 14.10
CA SER A 298 7.33 -12.48 14.07
C SER A 298 7.74 -12.95 12.66
N ILE A 299 7.04 -12.50 11.61
CA ILE A 299 7.40 -12.81 10.23
C ILE A 299 8.74 -12.15 9.89
N ALA A 300 8.91 -10.88 10.25
CA ALA A 300 10.16 -10.16 10.01
C ALA A 300 11.36 -10.85 10.69
N GLU A 301 11.21 -11.24 11.96
CA GLU A 301 12.23 -11.99 12.70
C GLU A 301 12.53 -13.34 12.07
N LYS A 302 11.49 -14.11 11.70
CA LYS A 302 11.64 -15.41 11.03
C LYS A 302 12.42 -15.32 9.72
N GLU A 303 12.21 -14.25 8.95
CA GLU A 303 12.88 -14.02 7.67
C GLU A 303 14.23 -13.29 7.81
N GLY A 304 14.61 -12.88 9.03
CA GLY A 304 15.82 -12.09 9.29
C GLY A 304 15.77 -10.69 8.67
N ILE A 305 14.58 -10.11 8.53
CA ILE A 305 14.33 -8.80 7.92
C ILE A 305 14.28 -7.74 9.03
N PRO A 306 15.15 -6.72 9.01
CA PRO A 306 15.06 -5.58 9.92
C PRO A 306 13.73 -4.85 9.76
N LEU A 307 13.15 -4.33 10.86
CA LEU A 307 11.88 -3.60 10.83
C LEU A 307 11.92 -2.37 9.91
N GLU A 308 13.08 -1.72 9.76
CA GLU A 308 13.31 -0.63 8.80
C GLU A 308 13.07 -1.03 7.32
N ASN A 309 13.11 -2.33 7.00
CA ASN A 309 12.81 -2.89 5.68
C ASN A 309 11.40 -3.49 5.61
N VAL A 310 10.55 -3.25 6.62
CA VAL A 310 9.17 -3.73 6.64
C VAL A 310 8.24 -2.59 6.24
N ILE A 311 7.33 -2.86 5.31
CA ILE A 311 6.23 -1.97 4.94
C ILE A 311 4.91 -2.58 5.41
N ALA A 312 4.00 -1.75 5.91
CA ALA A 312 2.66 -2.17 6.29
C ALA A 312 1.62 -1.26 5.65
N VAL A 313 0.62 -1.84 4.99
CA VAL A 313 -0.44 -1.11 4.30
C VAL A 313 -1.80 -1.55 4.85
N GLY A 314 -2.64 -0.58 5.21
CA GLY A 314 -4.01 -0.83 5.68
C GLY A 314 -4.86 0.42 5.59
N ASP A 315 -6.16 0.30 5.84
CA ASP A 315 -7.11 1.41 5.79
C ASP A 315 -7.74 1.70 7.17
N GLY A 316 -7.69 0.73 8.08
CA GLY A 316 -8.47 0.68 9.29
C GLY A 316 -7.69 1.08 10.56
N SER A 317 -8.43 1.37 11.63
CA SER A 317 -7.82 1.66 12.94
C SER A 317 -7.17 0.43 13.57
N ASN A 318 -7.65 -0.76 13.21
CA ASN A 318 -7.05 -2.05 13.55
C ASN A 318 -5.65 -2.24 12.94
N ASP A 319 -5.26 -1.45 11.94
CA ASP A 319 -3.95 -1.56 11.28
C ASP A 319 -2.91 -0.60 11.85
N LEU A 320 -3.33 0.42 12.61
CA LEU A 320 -2.44 1.47 13.12
C LEU A 320 -1.25 0.90 13.89
N LEU A 321 -1.47 -0.12 14.72
CA LEU A 321 -0.38 -0.73 15.49
C LEU A 321 0.65 -1.45 14.62
N MET A 322 0.24 -2.16 13.56
CA MET A 322 1.21 -2.75 12.63
C MET A 322 1.89 -1.69 11.76
N MET A 323 1.15 -0.65 11.35
CA MET A 323 1.70 0.48 10.59
C MET A 323 2.76 1.25 11.37
N HIS A 324 2.58 1.46 12.68
CA HIS A 324 3.59 2.11 13.53
C HIS A 324 4.80 1.21 13.85
N GLN A 325 4.64 -0.11 13.75
CA GLN A 325 5.72 -1.07 13.97
C GLN A 325 6.64 -1.23 12.76
N ALA A 326 6.08 -1.08 11.56
CA ALA A 326 6.81 -1.14 10.30
C ALA A 326 7.77 0.06 10.14
N GLY A 327 8.85 -0.15 9.39
CA GLY A 327 9.74 0.92 8.92
C GLY A 327 9.00 1.96 8.08
N LEU A 328 7.93 1.54 7.40
CA LEU A 328 6.97 2.40 6.72
C LEU A 328 5.53 1.88 6.83
N GLY A 329 4.71 2.56 7.62
CA GLY A 329 3.26 2.34 7.67
C GLY A 329 2.49 3.28 6.74
N ILE A 330 1.64 2.74 5.86
CA ILE A 330 0.89 3.48 4.84
C ILE A 330 -0.61 3.27 5.04
N ALA A 331 -1.31 4.36 5.37
CA ALA A 331 -2.76 4.40 5.31
C ALA A 331 -3.22 4.57 3.85
N PHE A 332 -3.77 3.52 3.24
CA PHE A 332 -4.26 3.53 1.86
C PHE A 332 -5.76 3.78 1.83
N ASN A 333 -6.21 4.87 1.18
CA ASN A 333 -7.63 5.24 1.08
C ASN A 333 -8.39 5.20 2.42
N ALA A 334 -7.66 5.42 3.51
CA ALA A 334 -8.09 5.14 4.87
C ALA A 334 -9.14 6.13 5.38
N LYS A 335 -9.87 5.78 6.44
CA LYS A 335 -10.79 6.72 7.11
C LYS A 335 -10.02 7.92 7.68
N PRO A 336 -10.63 9.13 7.78
CA PRO A 336 -9.92 10.34 8.22
C PRO A 336 -9.17 10.21 9.55
N LYS A 337 -9.74 9.51 10.54
CA LYS A 337 -9.09 9.27 11.83
C LYS A 337 -7.83 8.41 11.73
N VAL A 338 -7.79 7.48 10.78
CA VAL A 338 -6.64 6.59 10.53
C VAL A 338 -5.56 7.37 9.79
N GLN A 339 -5.94 8.13 8.75
CA GLN A 339 -5.04 9.02 8.03
C GLN A 339 -4.32 10.03 8.94
N LEU A 340 -4.99 10.51 9.98
CA LEU A 340 -4.39 11.44 10.94
C LEU A 340 -3.36 10.78 11.86
N GLN A 341 -3.40 9.46 12.04
CA GLN A 341 -2.52 8.74 12.95
C GLN A 341 -1.40 7.97 12.24
N ALA A 342 -1.64 7.45 11.03
CA ALA A 342 -0.69 6.62 10.31
C ALA A 342 0.62 7.36 9.92
N PRO A 343 1.79 6.69 9.89
CA PRO A 343 3.06 7.33 9.55
C PRO A 343 3.08 8.00 8.17
N ALA A 344 2.51 7.34 7.16
CA ALA A 344 2.27 7.89 5.83
C ALA A 344 0.83 7.62 5.42
N LYS A 345 0.35 8.35 4.42
CA LYS A 345 -0.96 8.12 3.82
C LYS A 345 -0.93 8.38 2.33
N ILE A 346 -1.81 7.70 1.61
CA ILE A 346 -2.06 7.97 0.20
C ILE A 346 -3.54 7.74 -0.10
N ASN A 347 -4.15 8.71 -0.78
CA ASN A 347 -5.46 8.54 -1.39
C ASN A 347 -5.30 8.44 -2.92
N ALA A 348 -5.40 7.22 -3.45
CA ALA A 348 -5.05 6.88 -4.82
C ALA A 348 -6.09 5.97 -5.48
N ASP A 349 -6.09 5.96 -6.82
CA ASP A 349 -6.98 5.12 -7.62
C ASP A 349 -6.61 3.63 -7.53
N GLY A 350 -5.38 3.31 -7.12
CA GLY A 350 -4.92 1.93 -6.99
C GLY A 350 -3.70 1.77 -6.09
N LEU A 351 -3.50 0.54 -5.63
CA LEU A 351 -2.41 0.15 -4.72
C LEU A 351 -1.03 0.24 -5.38
N LEU A 352 -0.93 0.27 -6.71
CA LEU A 352 0.36 0.37 -7.39
C LEU A 352 1.15 1.63 -7.00
N ASP A 353 0.46 2.69 -6.55
CA ASP A 353 1.11 3.91 -6.05
C ASP A 353 2.03 3.67 -4.85
N VAL A 354 1.83 2.57 -4.10
CA VAL A 354 2.77 2.13 -3.07
C VAL A 354 4.16 1.88 -3.66
N ALA A 355 4.29 1.38 -4.89
CA ALA A 355 5.59 1.19 -5.52
C ALA A 355 6.36 2.51 -5.70
N TYR A 356 5.65 3.61 -6.01
CA TYR A 356 6.25 4.94 -6.08
C TYR A 356 6.64 5.48 -4.71
N ILE A 357 5.90 5.12 -3.64
CA ILE A 357 6.29 5.41 -2.26
C ILE A 357 7.62 4.74 -1.89
N LEU A 358 7.85 3.52 -2.39
CA LEU A 358 9.13 2.80 -2.26
C LEU A 358 10.22 3.33 -3.22
N GLY A 359 9.86 4.29 -4.08
CA GLY A 359 10.78 4.97 -4.98
C GLY A 359 11.06 4.27 -6.30
N TYR A 360 10.31 3.23 -6.66
CA TYR A 360 10.38 2.63 -8.00
C TYR A 360 9.81 3.59 -9.05
N THR A 361 10.36 3.60 -10.26
CA THR A 361 9.78 4.38 -11.37
C THR A 361 8.82 3.53 -12.20
N VAL A 362 7.97 4.17 -13.01
CA VAL A 362 7.05 3.49 -13.92
C VAL A 362 7.81 2.66 -14.94
N GLU A 363 9.00 3.07 -15.38
CA GLU A 363 9.84 2.27 -16.27
C GLU A 363 10.28 0.99 -15.59
N GLU A 364 10.72 1.07 -14.33
CA GLU A 364 11.12 -0.10 -13.55
C GLU A 364 9.95 -1.04 -13.28
N VAL A 365 8.81 -0.50 -12.85
CA VAL A 365 7.57 -1.26 -12.65
C VAL A 365 7.14 -1.94 -13.95
N THR A 366 7.12 -1.19 -15.04
CA THR A 366 6.70 -1.69 -16.35
C THR A 366 7.67 -2.76 -16.87
N GLU A 367 8.98 -2.58 -16.71
CA GLU A 367 9.98 -3.56 -17.12
C GLU A 367 9.81 -4.88 -16.35
N ILE A 368 9.61 -4.81 -15.03
CA ILE A 368 9.36 -5.99 -14.19
C ILE A 368 8.08 -6.72 -14.63
N LEU A 369 7.03 -5.97 -14.98
CA LEU A 369 5.77 -6.55 -15.44
C LEU A 369 5.83 -7.08 -16.88
N ARG A 370 6.65 -6.47 -17.76
CA ARG A 370 6.83 -6.87 -19.18
C ARG A 370 7.57 -8.18 -19.37
N GLN A 371 8.45 -8.56 -18.44
CA GLN A 371 9.22 -9.81 -18.50
C GLN A 371 8.36 -11.10 -18.55
N GLU A 372 7.02 -10.96 -18.57
CA GLU A 372 6.06 -12.05 -18.73
C GLU A 372 4.91 -11.74 -19.71
N MET A 373 5.05 -10.75 -20.60
CA MET A 373 4.09 -10.64 -21.70
C MET A 373 4.39 -11.70 -22.76
N VAL A 374 3.44 -12.61 -23.00
CA VAL A 374 3.53 -13.57 -24.10
C VAL A 374 2.83 -12.96 -25.31
N LEU A 375 3.42 -13.10 -26.49
CA LEU A 375 2.76 -12.80 -27.75
C LEU A 375 1.67 -13.85 -27.98
N GLU A 376 0.41 -13.50 -27.77
CA GLU A 376 -0.75 -14.30 -28.16
C GLU A 376 -1.51 -13.55 -29.26
N GLY A 377 -1.59 -14.15 -30.45
CA GLY A 377 -2.37 -13.59 -31.56
C GLY A 377 -1.92 -12.21 -32.07
N GLY A 378 -0.67 -11.80 -31.83
CA GLY A 378 -0.15 -10.48 -32.20
C GLY A 378 -0.39 -9.37 -31.17
N GLN A 379 -0.95 -9.71 -30.00
CA GLN A 379 -1.05 -8.82 -28.86
C GLN A 379 -0.23 -9.37 -27.69
N TYR A 380 0.42 -8.47 -26.95
CA TYR A 380 1.10 -8.83 -25.72
C TYR A 380 0.05 -9.00 -24.61
N VAL A 381 -0.07 -10.21 -24.06
CA VAL A 381 -1.00 -10.54 -22.98
C VAL A 381 -0.21 -10.90 -21.73
N LEU A 382 -0.67 -10.44 -20.56
CA LEU A 382 -0.10 -10.84 -19.27
C LEU A 382 -0.22 -12.35 -19.10
N LYS A 383 0.90 -13.05 -18.88
CA LYS A 383 0.89 -14.48 -18.55
C LYS A 383 0.02 -14.69 -17.31
N LYS A 384 -1.03 -15.53 -17.43
CA LYS A 384 -1.81 -15.98 -16.28
C LYS A 384 -0.85 -16.68 -15.29
N LEU A 385 -0.98 -16.35 -14.01
CA LEU A 385 -0.28 -17.05 -12.93
C LEU A 385 -0.70 -18.53 -13.00
N ALA A 386 0.30 -19.41 -13.05
CA ALA A 386 0.10 -20.86 -13.07
C ALA A 386 -0.14 -21.41 -11.67
#